data_AF-A0A9N9ASJ9-F1
#
_entry.id   AF-A0A9N9ASJ9-F1
#
_cell.length_a   1.000
_cell.length_b   1.000
_cell.length_c   1.000
_cell.angle_alpha   90.00
_cell.angle_beta   90.00
_cell.angle_gamma   90.00
#
_symmetry.space_group_name_H-M   'P 1'
#
loop_
_entity.id
_entity.type
_entity.pdbx_description
1 polymer ?
#
loop_
_entity_poly.entity_id
_entity_poly.type
_entity_poly.pdbx_seq_one_letter_code
_entity_poly.pdbx_strand_id
1 'polypeptide(L)'
;MSSKNNDGFAIIQENPCPSQNSLQKEIDALFAVVYDLLKTLPIDLKLSVEEILAPREQNTEKQPRPQNRFILYRKAYIAHAKEEDPDRTRSMSIDEISKEAAQNWETLPRQAKQFFTILAEIADKRHKQLYPDYIYRPQKKETNEEFGEYIDYSECS
;
A
#
# COMPACT_ATOMS: atom_id res chain seq x y z
N MET A 1 47.95 -1.79 -12.09
CA MET A 1 47.13 -1.35 -10.93
C MET A 1 46.30 -0.17 -11.43
N SER A 2 44.98 -0.21 -11.60
CA SER A 2 43.96 -1.15 -11.16
C SER A 2 42.86 -1.22 -12.23
N SER A 3 42.44 -2.44 -12.56
CA SER A 3 41.13 -2.68 -13.17
C SER A 3 40.06 -2.26 -12.17
N LYS A 4 39.08 -1.45 -12.60
CA LYS A 4 37.79 -1.37 -11.93
C LYS A 4 36.80 -2.07 -12.84
N ASN A 5 36.32 -3.19 -12.33
CA ASN A 5 35.41 -4.10 -13.00
C ASN A 5 34.10 -3.37 -13.28
N ASN A 6 33.62 -3.57 -14.50
CA ASN A 6 32.34 -3.14 -14.99
C ASN A 6 31.36 -4.27 -14.67
N ASP A 7 30.83 -4.28 -13.45
CA ASP A 7 29.82 -5.26 -13.05
C ASP A 7 28.47 -4.76 -13.56
N GLY A 8 28.26 -4.96 -14.86
CA GLY A 8 26.97 -4.87 -15.49
C GLY A 8 26.02 -5.82 -14.77
N PHE A 9 25.03 -5.25 -14.09
CA PHE A 9 23.87 -5.97 -13.60
C PHE A 9 23.17 -6.53 -14.83
N ALA A 10 23.50 -7.76 -15.21
CA ALA A 10 22.82 -8.48 -16.27
C ALA A 10 21.39 -8.69 -15.79
N ILE A 11 20.48 -7.83 -16.27
CA ILE A 11 19.05 -8.11 -16.28
C ILE A 11 18.92 -9.33 -17.19
N ILE A 12 18.91 -10.52 -16.58
CA ILE A 12 18.46 -11.72 -17.26
C ILE A 12 17.00 -11.43 -17.59
N GLN A 13 16.71 -11.07 -18.84
CA GLN A 13 15.35 -11.11 -19.37
C GLN A 13 14.98 -12.59 -19.45
N GLU A 14 14.61 -13.16 -18.31
CA GLU A 14 13.91 -14.44 -18.21
C GLU A 14 12.70 -14.35 -19.15
N ASN A 15 12.67 -15.17 -20.19
CA ASN A 15 11.49 -15.29 -21.05
C ASN A 15 10.32 -15.71 -20.15
N PRO A 16 9.28 -14.87 -19.97
CA PRO A 16 8.27 -15.12 -18.95
C PRO A 16 7.50 -16.41 -19.24
N CYS A 17 7.42 -17.29 -18.24
CA CYS A 17 6.62 -18.51 -18.26
C CYS A 17 5.17 -18.19 -18.75
N PRO A 18 4.48 -19.06 -19.52
CA PRO A 18 3.15 -18.77 -20.08
C PRO A 18 2.12 -18.27 -19.05
N SER A 19 2.25 -18.69 -17.78
CA SER A 19 1.43 -18.21 -16.66
C SER A 19 1.62 -16.72 -16.35
N GLN A 20 2.84 -16.19 -16.48
CA GLN A 20 3.17 -14.78 -16.28
C GLN A 20 2.59 -13.90 -17.39
N ASN A 21 2.54 -14.43 -18.62
CA ASN A 21 1.94 -13.75 -19.78
C ASN A 21 0.41 -13.65 -19.65
N SER A 22 -0.25 -14.67 -19.07
CA SER A 22 -1.68 -14.60 -18.74
C SER A 22 -1.97 -13.50 -17.71
N LEU A 23 -1.19 -13.46 -16.63
CA LEU A 23 -1.40 -12.50 -15.54
C LEU A 23 -1.12 -11.05 -15.97
N GLN A 24 -0.15 -10.85 -16.87
CA GLN A 24 0.13 -9.53 -17.43
C GLN A 24 -1.04 -9.00 -18.26
N LYS A 25 -1.66 -9.85 -19.09
CA LYS A 25 -2.86 -9.46 -19.87
C LYS A 25 -4.03 -9.04 -18.98
N GLU A 26 -4.21 -9.72 -17.85
CA GLU A 26 -5.22 -9.34 -16.86
C GLU A 26 -4.90 -7.98 -16.24
N ILE A 27 -3.64 -7.73 -15.90
CA ILE A 27 -3.20 -6.42 -15.39
C ILE A 27 -3.45 -5.32 -16.41
N ASP A 28 -3.08 -5.53 -17.67
CA ASP A 28 -3.26 -4.55 -18.75
C ASP A 28 -4.74 -4.25 -18.98
N ALA A 29 -5.60 -5.27 -18.94
CA ALA A 29 -7.05 -5.10 -19.02
C ALA A 29 -7.61 -4.28 -17.84
N LEU A 30 -7.13 -4.51 -16.62
CA LEU A 30 -7.52 -3.72 -15.45
C LEU A 30 -7.05 -2.27 -15.57
N PHE A 31 -5.84 -2.02 -16.07
CA PHE A 31 -5.35 -0.66 -16.34
C PHE A 31 -6.24 0.09 -17.33
N ALA A 32 -6.72 -0.57 -18.39
CA ALA A 32 -7.65 0.03 -19.33
C ALA A 32 -8.95 0.51 -18.64
N VAL A 33 -9.49 -0.30 -17.70
CA VAL A 33 -10.66 0.09 -16.90
C VAL A 33 -10.35 1.24 -15.95
N VAL A 34 -9.18 1.22 -15.30
CA VAL A 34 -8.72 2.31 -14.42
C VAL A 34 -8.64 3.64 -15.18
N TYR A 35 -8.03 3.65 -16.37
CA TYR A 35 -7.91 4.87 -17.18
C TYR A 35 -9.25 5.37 -17.69
N ASP A 36 -10.23 4.49 -17.90
CA ASP A 36 -11.57 4.93 -18.24
C ASP A 36 -12.30 5.57 -17.06
N LEU A 37 -12.21 4.95 -15.87
CA LEU A 37 -12.75 5.53 -14.63
C LEU A 37 -12.11 6.88 -14.30
N LEU A 38 -10.80 7.03 -14.50
CA LEU A 38 -10.07 8.28 -14.26
C LEU A 38 -10.65 9.48 -15.01
N LYS A 39 -11.15 9.28 -16.24
CA LYS A 39 -11.74 10.36 -17.05
C LYS A 39 -13.00 10.96 -16.43
N THR A 40 -13.69 10.20 -15.58
CA THR A 40 -14.98 10.58 -14.98
C THR A 40 -14.93 10.55 -13.46
N LEU A 41 -13.73 10.50 -12.89
CA LEU A 41 -13.52 10.30 -11.47
C LEU A 41 -13.90 11.57 -10.68
N PRO A 42 -14.89 11.51 -9.77
CA PRO A 42 -15.37 12.69 -9.03
C PRO A 42 -14.53 12.97 -7.78
N ILE A 43 -13.22 12.71 -7.84
CA ILE A 43 -12.26 13.03 -6.77
C ILE A 43 -10.99 13.61 -7.38
N ASP A 44 -10.39 14.56 -6.67
CA ASP A 44 -9.11 15.14 -7.06
C ASP A 44 -7.96 14.25 -6.56
N LEU A 45 -7.28 13.60 -7.50
CA LEU A 45 -6.12 12.76 -7.21
C LEU A 45 -4.85 13.60 -7.23
N LYS A 46 -4.16 13.69 -6.08
CA LYS A 46 -2.85 14.35 -5.96
C LYS A 46 -1.66 13.46 -6.30
N LEU A 47 -1.90 12.17 -6.57
CA LEU A 47 -0.89 11.19 -6.96
C LEU A 47 -1.33 10.51 -8.25
N SER A 48 -0.37 10.17 -9.09
CA SER A 48 -0.58 9.31 -10.26
C SER A 48 -0.95 7.88 -9.84
N VAL A 49 -1.49 7.10 -10.77
CA VAL A 49 -1.85 5.69 -10.53
C VAL A 49 -0.63 4.88 -10.13
N GLU A 50 0.50 5.14 -10.78
CA GLU A 50 1.77 4.48 -10.56
C GLU A 50 2.32 4.80 -9.18
N GLU A 51 2.25 6.07 -8.77
CA GLU A 51 2.62 6.48 -7.42
C GLU A 51 1.70 5.85 -6.37
N ILE A 52 0.39 5.75 -6.61
CA ILE A 52 -0.55 5.11 -5.68
C ILE A 52 -0.19 3.62 -5.53
N LEU A 53 0.05 2.91 -6.62
CA LEU A 53 0.37 1.48 -6.65
C LEU A 53 1.79 1.15 -6.14
N ALA A 54 2.69 2.12 -6.06
CA ALA A 54 4.06 1.88 -5.62
C ALA A 54 4.07 1.23 -4.21
N PRO A 55 4.83 0.13 -4.03
CA PRO A 55 4.93 -0.54 -2.73
C PRO A 55 5.40 0.44 -1.66
N ARG A 56 4.99 0.20 -0.41
CA ARG A 56 5.48 1.03 0.70
C ARG A 56 6.94 0.67 0.92
N GLU A 57 7.82 1.66 0.93
CA GLU A 57 9.20 1.48 1.34
C GLU A 57 9.23 0.94 2.78
N GLN A 58 9.82 -0.24 2.94
CA GLN A 58 10.07 -0.86 4.23
C GLN A 58 11.58 -1.02 4.36
N ASN A 59 12.16 -0.55 5.45
CA ASN A 59 13.59 -0.77 5.79
C ASN A 59 13.86 -2.21 6.24
N THR A 60 13.12 -3.19 5.71
CA THR A 60 13.22 -4.60 6.11
C THR A 60 13.48 -5.45 4.88
N GLU A 61 14.27 -6.50 5.05
CA GLU A 61 14.50 -7.53 4.02
C GLU A 61 13.23 -8.32 3.63
N LYS A 62 12.10 -8.07 4.31
CA LYS A 62 10.85 -8.79 4.09
C LYS A 62 10.09 -8.23 2.87
N GLN A 63 9.57 -9.15 2.06
CA GLN A 63 8.69 -8.84 0.94
C GLN A 63 7.43 -8.10 1.44
N PRO A 64 7.07 -6.96 0.84
CA PRO A 64 5.91 -6.17 1.28
C PRO A 64 4.62 -6.91 0.97
N ARG A 65 3.59 -6.71 1.82
CA ARG A 65 2.25 -7.23 1.56
C ARG A 65 1.64 -6.55 0.33
N PRO A 66 0.80 -7.24 -0.47
CA PRO A 66 -0.01 -6.58 -1.48
C PRO A 66 -0.90 -5.51 -0.82
N GLN A 67 -1.03 -4.36 -1.48
CA GLN A 67 -1.80 -3.24 -0.95
C GLN A 67 -3.29 -3.43 -1.24
N ASN A 68 -4.12 -3.39 -0.20
CA ASN A 68 -5.58 -3.41 -0.38
C ASN A 68 -6.11 -2.01 -0.75
N ARG A 69 -7.39 -1.97 -1.18
CA ARG A 69 -8.05 -0.74 -1.65
C ARG A 69 -8.01 0.42 -0.64
N PHE A 70 -8.11 0.12 0.65
CA PHE A 70 -8.12 1.14 1.69
C PHE A 70 -6.72 1.69 1.94
N ILE A 71 -5.68 0.85 1.86
CA ILE A 71 -4.29 1.30 1.96
C ILE A 71 -3.94 2.23 0.79
N LEU A 72 -4.36 1.88 -0.43
CA LEU A 72 -4.19 2.70 -1.62
C LEU A 72 -4.92 4.04 -1.49
N TYR A 73 -6.17 4.01 -1.04
CA TYR A 73 -6.94 5.23 -0.81
C TYR A 73 -6.35 6.10 0.30
N ARG A 74 -5.93 5.54 1.44
CA ARG A 74 -5.28 6.31 2.51
C ARG A 74 -4.02 7.00 2.01
N LYS A 75 -3.27 6.41 1.07
CA LYS A 75 -2.11 7.03 0.43
C LYS A 75 -2.53 8.27 -0.39
N ALA A 76 -3.59 8.16 -1.19
CA ALA A 76 -4.16 9.29 -1.92
C ALA A 76 -4.71 10.37 -0.97
N TYR A 77 -5.39 9.98 0.11
CA TYR A 77 -5.89 10.88 1.15
C TYR A 77 -4.76 11.67 1.82
N ILE A 78 -3.66 11.00 2.20
CA ILE A 78 -2.49 11.67 2.77
C ILE A 78 -1.91 12.69 1.80
N ALA A 79 -1.81 12.37 0.51
CA ALA A 79 -1.30 13.31 -0.48
C ALA A 79 -2.22 14.54 -0.62
N HIS A 80 -3.54 14.34 -0.61
CA HIS A 80 -4.50 15.43 -0.57
C HIS A 80 -4.37 16.28 0.71
N ALA A 81 -4.30 15.64 1.88
CA ALA A 81 -4.16 16.35 3.15
C ALA A 81 -2.85 17.14 3.24
N LYS A 82 -1.76 16.61 2.69
CA LYS A 82 -0.47 17.32 2.59
C LYS A 82 -0.53 18.56 1.71
N GLU A 83 -1.31 18.52 0.63
CA GLU A 83 -1.49 19.68 -0.25
C GLU A 83 -2.31 20.77 0.44
N GLU A 84 -3.35 20.38 1.18
CA GLU A 84 -4.22 21.30 1.93
C GLU A 84 -3.50 21.93 3.13
N ASP A 85 -2.85 21.10 3.96
CA ASP A 85 -2.13 21.54 5.16
C ASP A 85 -0.95 20.59 5.46
N PRO A 86 0.26 20.93 4.96
CA PRO A 86 1.45 20.10 5.14
C PRO A 86 1.85 19.93 6.62
N ASP A 87 1.69 20.96 7.44
CA ASP A 87 2.17 20.99 8.83
C ASP A 87 1.23 20.20 9.75
N ARG A 88 -0.09 20.35 9.56
CA ARG A 88 -1.09 19.48 10.22
C ARG A 88 -0.86 18.03 9.83
N THR A 89 -0.73 17.74 8.54
CA THR A 89 -0.60 16.35 8.09
C THR A 89 0.70 15.70 8.58
N ARG A 90 1.80 16.47 8.72
CA ARG A 90 3.05 15.97 9.29
C ARG A 90 2.97 15.71 10.80
N SER A 91 2.16 16.48 11.52
CA SER A 91 1.99 16.33 12.97
C SER A 91 1.01 15.20 13.36
N MET A 92 0.16 14.76 12.45
CA MET A 92 -0.77 13.66 12.69
C MET A 92 -0.09 12.28 12.71
N SER A 93 -0.56 11.43 13.62
CA SER A 93 -0.22 10.00 13.62
C SER A 93 -0.92 9.25 12.48
N ILE A 94 -0.37 8.09 12.13
CA ILE A 94 -0.99 7.19 11.15
C ILE A 94 -2.37 6.73 11.60
N ASP A 95 -2.60 6.57 12.91
CA ASP A 95 -3.89 6.16 13.45
C ASP A 95 -4.95 7.24 13.25
N GLU A 96 -4.62 8.51 13.51
CA GLU A 96 -5.52 9.66 13.28
C GLU A 96 -5.85 9.80 11.80
N ILE A 97 -4.84 9.77 10.92
CA ILE A 97 -5.04 9.81 9.47
C ILE A 97 -5.93 8.65 9.01
N SER A 98 -5.75 7.45 9.58
CA SER A 98 -6.55 6.28 9.20
C SER A 98 -8.00 6.42 9.64
N LYS A 99 -8.27 7.05 10.79
CA LYS A 99 -9.63 7.35 11.25
C LYS A 99 -10.31 8.36 10.33
N GLU A 100 -9.65 9.47 10.01
CA GLU A 100 -10.19 10.46 9.07
C GLU A 100 -10.42 9.85 7.68
N ALA A 101 -9.46 9.10 7.15
CA ALA A 101 -9.59 8.42 5.88
C ALA A 101 -10.74 7.40 5.89
N ALA A 102 -10.95 6.65 6.98
CA ALA A 102 -12.08 5.72 7.08
C ALA A 102 -13.43 6.45 7.01
N GLN A 103 -13.55 7.61 7.67
CA GLN A 103 -14.75 8.43 7.61
C GLN A 103 -14.98 8.99 6.20
N ASN A 104 -13.95 9.54 5.56
CA ASN A 104 -14.07 10.06 4.20
C ASN A 104 -14.35 8.94 3.19
N TRP A 105 -13.75 7.75 3.35
CA TRP A 105 -14.01 6.58 2.51
C TRP A 105 -15.50 6.26 2.42
N GLU A 106 -16.25 6.32 3.52
CA GLU A 106 -17.68 6.02 3.49
C GLU A 106 -18.47 6.99 2.61
N THR A 107 -18.04 8.25 2.55
CA THR A 107 -18.66 9.30 1.72
C THR A 107 -18.25 9.27 0.24
N LEU A 108 -17.24 8.46 -0.13
CA LEU A 108 -16.77 8.42 -1.51
C LEU A 108 -17.85 7.94 -2.49
N PRO A 109 -17.94 8.57 -3.68
CA PRO A 109 -18.75 8.06 -4.78
C PRO A 109 -18.40 6.63 -5.15
N ARG A 110 -19.38 5.88 -5.65
CA ARG A 110 -19.21 4.48 -6.05
C ARG A 110 -18.07 4.30 -7.05
N GLN A 111 -17.93 5.22 -8.00
CA GLN A 111 -16.88 5.21 -9.02
C GLN A 111 -15.49 5.32 -8.39
N ALA A 112 -15.32 6.16 -7.37
CA ALA A 112 -14.05 6.29 -6.64
C ALA A 112 -13.74 5.02 -5.83
N LYS A 113 -14.73 4.46 -5.12
CA LYS A 113 -14.56 3.17 -4.43
C LYS A 113 -14.19 2.04 -5.41
N GLN A 114 -14.79 2.03 -6.60
CA GLN A 114 -14.49 1.07 -7.66
C GLN A 114 -13.07 1.26 -8.20
N PHE A 115 -12.64 2.49 -8.45
CA PHE A 115 -11.27 2.81 -8.86
C PHE A 115 -10.23 2.19 -7.90
N PHE A 116 -10.34 2.45 -6.60
CA PHE A 116 -9.41 1.87 -5.62
C PHE A 116 -9.54 0.35 -5.47
N THR A 117 -10.72 -0.22 -5.74
CA THR A 117 -10.92 -1.67 -5.74
C THR A 117 -10.14 -2.32 -6.88
N ILE A 118 -10.20 -1.75 -8.08
CA ILE A 118 -9.47 -2.25 -9.24
C ILE A 118 -7.96 -2.06 -9.05
N LEU A 119 -7.52 -0.93 -8.48
CA LEU A 119 -6.11 -0.73 -8.13
C LEU A 119 -5.60 -1.80 -7.15
N ALA A 120 -6.41 -2.21 -6.18
CA ALA A 120 -6.04 -3.28 -5.25
C ALA A 120 -5.86 -4.62 -5.95
N GLU A 121 -6.71 -4.90 -6.95
CA GLU A 121 -6.59 -6.10 -7.77
C GLU A 121 -5.32 -6.07 -8.62
N ILE A 122 -4.99 -4.92 -9.24
CA ILE A 122 -3.73 -4.73 -9.96
C ILE A 122 -2.54 -4.96 -9.01
N ALA A 123 -2.59 -4.40 -7.81
CA ALA A 123 -1.52 -4.56 -6.81
C ALA A 123 -1.34 -6.04 -6.41
N ASP A 124 -2.42 -6.78 -6.19
CA ASP A 124 -2.39 -8.21 -5.89
C ASP A 124 -1.81 -9.04 -7.05
N LYS A 125 -2.25 -8.77 -8.28
CA LYS A 125 -1.73 -9.47 -9.48
C LYS A 125 -0.25 -9.18 -9.71
N ARG A 126 0.18 -7.92 -9.63
CA ARG A 126 1.61 -7.54 -9.72
C ARG A 126 2.44 -8.22 -8.63
N HIS A 127 1.92 -8.25 -7.42
CA HIS A 127 2.57 -8.92 -6.31
C HIS A 127 2.71 -10.43 -6.56
N LYS A 128 1.69 -11.10 -7.10
CA LYS A 128 1.75 -12.53 -7.48
C LYS A 128 2.75 -12.82 -8.61
N GLN A 129 2.91 -11.89 -9.57
CA GLN A 129 3.95 -12.01 -10.60
C GLN A 129 5.34 -11.92 -9.98
N LEU A 130 5.56 -10.93 -9.10
CA LEU A 130 6.87 -10.63 -8.51
C LEU A 130 7.28 -11.61 -7.41
N TYR A 131 6.31 -12.12 -6.64
CA TYR A 131 6.52 -13.01 -5.51
C TYR A 131 5.57 -14.23 -5.59
N PRO A 132 5.80 -15.15 -6.55
CA PRO A 132 4.94 -16.31 -6.76
C PRO A 132 4.89 -17.25 -5.54
N ASP A 133 5.97 -17.31 -4.75
CA ASP A 133 6.08 -18.14 -3.55
C ASP A 133 5.68 -17.41 -2.25
N TYR A 134 5.09 -16.22 -2.35
CA TYR A 134 4.72 -15.44 -1.17
C TYR A 134 3.62 -16.14 -0.37
N ILE A 135 3.87 -16.29 0.93
CA ILE A 135 2.89 -16.81 1.89
C ILE A 135 2.73 -15.79 3.02
N TYR A 136 1.48 -15.37 3.25
CA TYR A 136 1.17 -14.47 4.34
C TYR A 136 1.40 -15.14 5.70
N ARG A 137 2.37 -14.64 6.46
CA ARG A 137 2.68 -15.08 7.83
C ARG A 137 2.58 -13.90 8.79
N PRO A 138 1.44 -13.68 9.47
CA PRO A 138 1.32 -12.60 10.43
C PRO A 138 2.27 -12.84 11.60
N GLN A 139 3.10 -11.85 11.91
CA GLN A 139 3.86 -11.86 13.17
C GLN A 139 2.90 -11.51 14.29
N LYS A 140 2.79 -12.38 15.30
CA LYS A 140 2.20 -12.01 16.57
C LYS A 140 3.14 -10.95 17.17
N LYS A 141 2.60 -9.77 17.46
CA LYS A 141 3.30 -8.87 18.38
C LYS A 141 3.28 -9.59 19.73
N GLU A 142 4.45 -9.87 20.29
CA GLU A 142 4.53 -10.27 21.69
C GLU A 142 3.95 -9.11 22.49
N THR A 143 2.77 -9.31 23.06
CA THR A 143 2.28 -8.43 24.11
C THR A 143 3.20 -8.68 25.29
N ASN A 144 4.13 -7.75 25.56
CA ASN A 144 4.73 -7.67 26.88
C ASN A 144 3.62 -7.27 27.86
N GLU A 145 2.81 -8.26 28.25
CA GLU A 145 2.02 -8.22 29.48
C GLU A 145 3.02 -8.34 30.63
N GLU A 146 3.78 -7.27 30.86
CA GLU A 146 4.43 -7.06 32.15
C GLU A 146 3.30 -6.94 33.18
N PHE A 147 3.29 -7.89 34.10
CA PHE A 147 2.45 -7.92 35.29
C PHE A 147 2.41 -6.54 35.95
N GLY A 148 1.32 -5.81 35.71
CA GLY A 148 0.98 -4.65 36.51
C GLY A 148 0.73 -5.15 37.93
N GLU A 149 1.66 -4.87 38.82
CA GLU A 149 1.52 -5.05 40.25
C GLU A 149 0.24 -4.33 40.69
N TYR A 150 -0.77 -5.11 41.07
CA TYR A 150 -2.03 -4.60 41.62
C TYR A 150 -1.71 -4.08 43.02
N ILE A 151 -1.49 -2.77 43.15
CA ILE A 151 -1.34 -2.10 44.44
C ILE A 151 -2.76 -1.90 45.00
N ASP A 152 -3.11 -2.71 46.01
CA ASP A 152 -4.34 -2.58 46.79
C ASP A 152 -4.22 -1.35 47.73
N TYR A 153 -5.03 -0.31 47.48
CA TYR A 153 -5.07 0.92 48.27
C TYR A 153 -6.14 0.89 49.39
N SER A 154 -6.43 -0.28 50.00
CA SER A 154 -7.46 -0.38 51.04
C SER A 154 -7.00 -0.17 52.50
N GLU A 155 -5.76 0.22 52.78
CA GLU A 155 -5.35 0.53 54.17
C GLU A 155 -4.69 1.91 54.29
N CYS A 156 -5.53 2.94 54.32
CA CYS A 156 -5.19 4.22 54.95
C CYS A 156 -6.01 4.30 56.24
N SER A 157 -5.36 4.02 57.37
CA SER A 157 -5.88 4.27 58.73
C SER A 157 -5.51 5.68 59.18
#